data_AF-A0A4V1ZS31-F1
#
_entry.id   AF-A0A4V1ZS31-F1
#
_cell.length_a   1.000
_cell.length_b   1.000
_cell.length_c   1.000
_cell.angle_alpha   90.00
_cell.angle_beta   90.00
_cell.angle_gamma   90.00
#
_symmetry.space_group_name_H-M   'P 1'
#
loop_
_entity.id
_entity.type
_entity.pdbx_description
1 polymer ?
#
loop_
_entity_poly.entity_id
_entity_poly.type
_entity_poly.pdbx_seq_one_letter_code
_entity_poly.pdbx_strand_id
1 'polypeptide(L)'
;MNNRFARCLMGAALLMAGPVRAEIKGDAIRIGVLSDMSGPFATAMGPGSVLAAQMAAEEFGGAIDGKPIRILQADHQNKPD
;
A
#
# COMPACT_ATOMS: atom_id res chain seq x y z
N MET A 1 53.06 -9.95 -1.29
CA MET A 1 52.01 -9.37 -0.43
C MET A 1 50.70 -10.00 -0.85
N ASN A 2 50.16 -10.91 -0.04
CA ASN A 2 49.19 -11.91 -0.49
C ASN A 2 47.74 -11.41 -0.35
N ASN A 3 47.08 -11.09 -1.46
CA ASN A 3 45.68 -10.65 -1.53
C ASN A 3 44.67 -11.78 -1.22
N ARG A 4 45.10 -12.91 -0.68
CA ARG A 4 44.27 -14.10 -0.41
C ARG A 4 43.35 -13.90 0.80
N PHE A 5 43.82 -13.16 1.82
CA PHE A 5 43.00 -12.79 2.98
C PHE A 5 41.89 -11.80 2.65
N ALA A 6 42.16 -10.84 1.75
CA ALA A 6 41.17 -9.86 1.31
C ALA A 6 39.99 -10.51 0.55
N ARG A 7 40.23 -11.64 -0.14
CA ARG A 7 39.19 -12.37 -0.90
C ARG A 7 38.25 -13.18 -0.01
N CYS A 8 38.71 -13.71 1.11
CA CYS A 8 37.85 -14.41 2.08
C CYS A 8 36.93 -13.46 2.85
N LEU A 9 37.39 -12.25 3.17
CA LEU A 9 36.58 -11.24 3.86
C LEU A 9 35.43 -10.69 3.00
N MET A 10 35.63 -10.56 1.68
CA MET A 10 34.58 -10.08 0.76
C MET A 10 33.43 -11.09 0.59
N GLY A 11 33.73 -12.40 0.63
CA GLY A 11 32.71 -13.46 0.50
C GLY A 11 31.80 -13.59 1.73
N ALA A 12 32.32 -13.29 2.93
CA ALA A 12 31.54 -13.34 4.17
C ALA A 12 30.52 -12.18 4.28
N ALA A 13 30.80 -11.03 3.65
CA ALA A 13 29.90 -9.88 3.67
C ALA A 13 28.60 -10.11 2.87
N LEU A 14 28.63 -10.95 1.83
CA LEU A 14 27.46 -11.30 1.02
C LEU A 14 26.46 -12.21 1.76
N LEU A 15 26.92 -12.99 2.74
CA LEU A 15 26.07 -13.86 3.56
C LEU A 15 25.32 -13.11 4.67
N MET A 16 25.66 -11.85 4.92
CA MET A 16 25.00 -10.97 5.90
C MET A 16 23.94 -10.06 5.28
N ALA A 17 23.70 -10.15 3.97
CA ALA A 17 22.60 -9.46 3.31
C ALA A 17 21.27 -10.17 3.66
N GLY A 18 20.66 -9.76 4.77
CA GLY A 18 19.30 -10.18 5.12
C GLY A 18 18.28 -9.73 4.05
N PRO A 19 17.08 -10.35 4.02
CA PRO A 19 16.06 -9.98 3.06
C PRO A 19 15.70 -8.50 3.22
N VAL A 20 15.81 -7.73 2.13
CA VAL A 20 15.29 -6.36 2.10
C VAL A 20 13.76 -6.47 2.08
N ARG A 21 13.10 -6.01 3.14
CA ARG A 21 11.64 -5.88 3.15
C ARG A 21 11.28 -4.53 2.55
N ALA A 22 10.32 -4.52 1.64
CA ALA A 22 9.77 -3.29 1.11
C ALA A 22 9.12 -2.52 2.27
N GLU A 23 9.67 -1.36 2.60
CA GLU A 23 9.11 -0.50 3.64
C GLU A 23 7.93 0.29 3.07
N ILE A 24 6.77 0.20 3.71
CA ILE A 24 5.66 1.11 3.41
C ILE A 24 6.09 2.50 3.88
N LYS A 25 6.32 3.43 2.94
CA LYS A 25 6.67 4.81 3.29
C LYS A 25 5.46 5.55 3.87
N GLY A 26 5.68 6.32 4.94
CA GLY A 26 4.63 7.13 5.59
C GLY A 26 3.93 6.47 6.78
N ASP A 27 2.88 7.11 7.26
CA ASP A 27 2.12 6.78 8.47
C ASP A 27 0.90 5.88 8.24
N ALA A 28 0.46 5.70 6.99
CA ALA A 28 -0.74 4.94 6.65
C ALA A 28 -0.72 4.47 5.19
N ILE A 29 -1.39 3.35 4.92
CA ILE A 29 -1.73 2.91 3.55
C ILE A 29 -3.02 3.63 3.16
N ARG A 30 -2.98 4.45 2.11
CA ARG A 30 -4.13 5.23 1.65
C ARG A 30 -4.66 4.62 0.36
N ILE A 31 -5.94 4.29 0.34
CA ILE A 31 -6.64 3.72 -0.83
C ILE A 31 -7.76 4.68 -1.19
N GLY A 32 -7.76 5.19 -2.43
CA GLY A 32 -8.77 6.11 -2.93
C GLY A 32 -9.88 5.36 -3.67
N VAL A 33 -11.13 5.64 -3.31
CA VAL A 33 -12.33 5.28 -4.07
C VAL A 33 -12.79 6.52 -4.82
N LEU A 34 -12.46 6.58 -6.11
CA LEU A 34 -12.88 7.63 -7.03
C LEU A 34 -14.05 7.09 -7.86
N SER A 35 -15.25 7.59 -7.59
CA SER A 35 -16.48 7.11 -8.24
C SER A 35 -17.49 8.25 -8.34
N ASP A 36 -18.64 7.98 -8.95
CA ASP A 36 -19.78 8.88 -8.97
C ASP A 36 -20.51 8.78 -7.64
N MET A 37 -20.45 9.82 -6.80
CA MET A 37 -21.05 9.78 -5.46
C MET A 37 -22.45 10.40 -5.41
N SER A 38 -22.79 11.25 -6.38
CA SER A 38 -23.99 12.08 -6.35
C SER A 38 -24.76 12.11 -7.68
N GLY A 39 -24.18 11.60 -8.75
CA GLY A 39 -24.73 11.58 -10.09
C GLY A 39 -25.49 10.30 -10.46
N PRO A 40 -25.72 10.08 -11.77
CA PRO A 40 -26.58 9.00 -12.27
C PRO A 40 -26.16 7.59 -11.86
N PHE A 41 -24.87 7.39 -11.55
CA PHE A 41 -24.31 6.07 -11.24
C PHE A 41 -24.09 5.84 -9.74
N ALA A 42 -24.44 6.81 -8.89
CA ALA A 42 -24.19 6.75 -7.45
C ALA A 42 -24.76 5.50 -6.76
N THR A 43 -25.95 5.05 -7.18
CA THR A 43 -26.56 3.83 -6.65
C THR A 43 -25.79 2.56 -7.04
N ALA A 44 -25.19 2.54 -8.23
CA ALA A 44 -24.49 1.37 -8.75
C ALA A 44 -23.02 1.28 -8.29
N MET A 45 -22.33 2.42 -8.14
CA MET A 45 -20.88 2.46 -7.93
C MET A 45 -20.41 3.45 -6.83
N GLY A 46 -21.31 4.24 -6.25
CA GLY A 46 -20.96 5.39 -5.41
C GLY A 46 -20.72 5.02 -3.93
N PRO A 47 -21.50 5.55 -2.98
CA PRO A 47 -21.25 5.36 -1.55
C PRO A 47 -21.14 3.89 -1.09
N GLY A 48 -21.87 2.99 -1.76
CA GLY A 48 -21.79 1.55 -1.49
C GLY A 48 -20.39 0.97 -1.71
N SER A 49 -19.65 1.44 -2.70
CA SER A 49 -18.28 1.00 -2.96
C SER A 49 -17.29 1.50 -1.91
N VAL A 50 -17.53 2.68 -1.32
CA VAL A 50 -16.72 3.19 -0.20
C VAL A 50 -16.92 2.33 1.04
N LEU A 51 -18.17 2.00 1.36
CA LEU A 51 -18.50 1.12 2.48
C LEU A 51 -17.91 -0.29 2.27
N ALA A 52 -18.02 -0.85 1.05
CA ALA A 52 -17.43 -2.14 0.72
C ALA A 52 -15.91 -2.14 0.92
N ALA A 53 -15.21 -1.09 0.50
CA ALA A 53 -13.77 -0.97 0.70
C ALA A 53 -13.39 -0.82 2.19
N GLN A 54 -14.21 -0.13 2.98
CA GLN A 54 -14.01 -0.02 4.43
C GLN A 54 -14.17 -1.38 5.11
N MET A 55 -15.24 -2.11 4.80
CA MET A 55 -15.45 -3.47 5.32
C MET A 55 -14.30 -4.40 4.93
N ALA A 56 -13.85 -4.37 3.67
CA ALA A 56 -12.71 -5.17 3.23
C ALA A 56 -11.41 -4.82 3.98
N ALA A 57 -11.16 -3.54 4.26
CA ALA A 57 -10.01 -3.11 5.05
C ALA A 57 -10.10 -3.61 6.50
N GLU A 58 -11.29 -3.57 7.11
CA GLU A 58 -11.55 -4.11 8.44
C GLU A 58 -11.36 -5.63 8.49
N GLU A 59 -11.92 -6.37 7.53
CA GLU A 59 -11.77 -7.82 7.39
C GLU A 59 -10.31 -8.24 7.20
N PHE A 60 -9.51 -7.42 6.52
CA PHE A 60 -8.07 -7.64 6.37
C PHE A 60 -7.27 -7.38 7.66
N GLY A 61 -7.90 -6.84 8.71
CA GLY A 61 -7.27 -6.54 10.00
C GLY A 61 -6.93 -5.06 10.20
N GLY A 62 -7.34 -4.18 9.29
CA GLY A 62 -7.27 -2.71 9.44
C GLY A 62 -5.86 -2.10 9.34
N ALA A 63 -4.80 -2.91 9.34
CA ALA A 63 -3.42 -2.45 9.25
C ALA A 63 -2.50 -3.51 8.61
N ILE A 64 -1.42 -3.03 7.98
CA ILE A 64 -0.32 -3.86 7.45
C ILE A 64 0.98 -3.34 8.04
N ASP A 65 1.78 -4.21 8.65
CA ASP A 65 3.03 -3.83 9.34
C ASP A 65 2.85 -2.65 10.32
N GLY A 66 1.73 -2.66 11.07
CA GLY A 66 1.40 -1.63 12.05
C GLY A 66 0.91 -0.30 11.46
N LYS A 67 0.81 -0.18 10.12
CA LYS A 67 0.31 1.02 9.45
C LYS A 67 -1.16 0.86 9.10
N PRO A 68 -2.03 1.77 9.54
CA PRO A 68 -3.47 1.68 9.28
C PRO A 68 -3.78 1.79 7.79
N ILE A 69 -4.79 1.04 7.36
CA ILE A 69 -5.43 1.20 6.04
C ILE A 69 -6.46 2.33 6.17
N ARG A 70 -6.40 3.31 5.26
CA ARG A 70 -7.28 4.46 5.21
C ARG A 70 -7.97 4.52 3.86
N ILE A 71 -9.29 4.34 3.88
CA ILE A 71 -10.14 4.52 2.70
C ILE A 71 -10.46 6.01 2.57
N LEU A 72 -10.08 6.59 1.44
CA LEU A 72 -10.40 7.95 1.04
C LEU A 72 -11.44 7.89 -0.07
N GLN A 73 -12.30 8.90 -0.19
CA GLN A 73 -13.28 8.99 -1.25
C GLN A 73 -13.19 10.31 -1.99
N ALA A 74 -13.56 10.31 -3.27
CA ALA A 74 -13.73 11.51 -4.07
C ALA A 74 -14.83 11.29 -5.12
N ASP A 75 -15.57 12.35 -5.44
CA ASP A 75 -16.59 12.35 -6.47
C ASP A 75 -16.01 12.94 -7.76
N HIS A 76 -15.88 12.13 -8.82
CA HIS A 76 -15.42 12.62 -10.12
C HIS A 76 -16.52 13.37 -10.90
N GLN A 77 -17.78 13.38 -10.42
CA GLN A 77 -18.90 14.14 -11.01
C GLN A 77 -19.15 13.85 -12.50
N ASN A 78 -18.75 12.66 -12.97
CA ASN A 78 -18.70 12.30 -14.38
C ASN A 78 -17.96 13.33 -15.28
N LYS A 79 -16.93 13.98 -14.73
CA LYS A 79 -16.05 14.93 -15.41
C LYS A 79 -14.62 14.37 -15.44
N PRO A 80 -14.00 14.26 -16.61
CA PRO A 80 -12.66 13.71 -16.76
C PRO A 80 -11.53 14.73 -16.53
N ASP A 81 -11.85 16.02 -16.55
CA ASP A 81 -10.95 17.13 -16.18
C ASP A 81 -10.79 17.27 -14.66
#